data_AF-B7PTA4-F1
#
_entry.id   AF-B7PTA4-F1
#
_cell.length_a   1.000
_cell.length_b   1.000
_cell.length_c   1.000
_cell.angle_alpha   90.00
_cell.angle_beta   90.00
_cell.angle_gamma   90.00
#
_symmetry.space_group_name_H-M   'P 1'
#
loop_
_entity.id
_entity.type
_entity.pdbx_description
1 polymer ?
#
loop_
_entity_poly.entity_id
_entity_poly.type
_entity_poly.pdbx_seq_one_letter_code
_entity_poly.pdbx_strand_id
1 'polypeptide(L)'
;MHVTSGFLFQSGPYFDVLHCLLGAYVVYRPDVGYVQGMSFLAAMLLLNLDVADAFICFANLLNRPCQLAFFRVDQPQMNAYYTLYEDFFRENLPKLFAHFQKHSLTSDLYLVDWIYTLYSRSLPLDVASRVWDVFLRDGEEFLFRSALGIMRLYEQVLLQLDFINLAQFLTKLPEDMNSDVLFDSIGAIRMTVNKRNFAQVLAKHREQAS
;
A
#
# COMPACT_ATOMS: atom_id res chain seq x y z
N MET A 1 -11.31 10.36 -9.73
CA MET A 1 -10.83 9.07 -10.31
C MET A 1 -11.34 8.75 -11.73
N HIS A 2 -12.21 9.57 -12.36
CA HIS A 2 -12.83 9.22 -13.66
C HIS A 2 -11.94 9.37 -14.91
N VAL A 3 -10.95 10.27 -14.90
CA VAL A 3 -10.15 10.57 -16.11
C VAL A 3 -9.10 9.48 -16.34
N THR A 4 -8.27 9.19 -15.32
CA THR A 4 -7.26 8.12 -15.39
C THR A 4 -7.85 6.73 -15.56
N SER A 5 -9.01 6.46 -14.95
CA SER A 5 -9.71 5.19 -15.17
C SER A 5 -10.18 5.03 -16.64
N GLY A 6 -10.60 6.12 -17.29
CA GLY A 6 -11.00 6.11 -18.70
C GLY A 6 -9.81 5.88 -19.66
N PHE A 7 -8.66 6.51 -19.39
CA PHE A 7 -7.45 6.37 -20.23
C PHE A 7 -6.82 4.97 -20.22
N LEU A 8 -7.01 4.21 -19.12
CA LEU A 8 -6.33 2.94 -18.90
C LEU A 8 -7.25 1.72 -19.00
N PHE A 9 -8.55 1.85 -18.66
CA PHE A 9 -9.43 0.68 -18.47
C PHE A 9 -10.67 0.64 -19.38
N GLN A 10 -11.00 1.72 -20.12
CA GLN A 10 -12.14 1.74 -21.05
C GLN A 10 -11.75 2.39 -22.39
N SER A 11 -11.22 1.59 -23.32
CA SER A 11 -10.88 2.02 -24.70
C SER A 11 -9.95 3.24 -24.80
N GLY A 12 -9.20 3.53 -23.74
CA GLY A 12 -8.19 4.58 -23.74
C GLY A 12 -6.89 4.13 -24.44
N PRO A 13 -5.99 5.06 -24.77
CA PRO A 13 -4.79 4.79 -25.57
C PRO A 13 -3.84 3.76 -24.93
N TYR A 14 -3.92 3.56 -23.61
CA TYR A 14 -3.10 2.59 -22.88
C TYR A 14 -3.80 1.25 -22.63
N PHE A 15 -5.07 1.10 -23.03
CA PHE A 15 -5.86 -0.10 -22.74
C PHE A 15 -5.21 -1.38 -23.30
N ASP A 16 -4.88 -1.39 -24.59
CA ASP A 16 -4.29 -2.55 -25.25
C ASP A 16 -2.91 -2.87 -24.67
N VAL A 17 -2.10 -1.85 -24.42
CA VAL A 17 -0.76 -1.97 -23.85
C VAL A 17 -0.81 -2.56 -22.44
N LEU A 18 -1.75 -2.10 -21.61
CA LEU A 18 -1.98 -2.63 -20.27
C LEU A 18 -2.40 -4.10 -20.32
N HIS A 19 -3.33 -4.45 -21.22
CA HIS A 19 -3.74 -5.84 -21.43
C HIS A 19 -2.57 -6.74 -21.88
N CYS A 20 -1.73 -6.26 -22.79
CA CYS A 20 -0.53 -6.97 -23.25
C CYS A 20 0.47 -7.19 -22.10
N LEU A 21 0.76 -6.16 -21.30
CA LEU A 21 1.70 -6.26 -20.17
C LEU A 21 1.19 -7.28 -19.12
N LEU A 22 -0.08 -7.19 -18.73
CA LEU A 22 -0.68 -8.11 -17.77
C LEU A 22 -0.74 -9.55 -18.31
N GLY A 23 -1.11 -9.73 -19.59
CA GLY A 23 -1.10 -11.02 -20.25
C GLY A 23 0.30 -11.64 -20.32
N ALA A 24 1.32 -10.84 -20.66
CA ALA A 24 2.71 -11.27 -20.66
C ALA A 24 3.16 -11.71 -19.25
N TYR A 25 2.72 -11.03 -18.20
CA TYR A 25 3.07 -11.41 -16.83
C TYR A 25 2.44 -12.73 -16.41
N VAL A 26 1.18 -12.97 -16.77
CA VAL A 26 0.50 -14.26 -16.50
C VAL A 26 1.24 -15.43 -17.16
N VAL A 27 1.73 -15.23 -18.38
CA VAL A 27 2.54 -16.25 -19.08
C VAL A 27 3.92 -16.42 -18.43
N TYR A 28 4.54 -15.32 -17.98
CA TYR A 28 5.84 -15.33 -17.32
C TYR A 28 5.82 -15.96 -15.92
N ARG A 29 4.76 -15.72 -15.12
CA ARG A 29 4.56 -16.21 -13.74
C ARG A 29 3.20 -16.88 -13.58
N PRO A 30 2.96 -18.04 -14.22
CA PRO A 30 1.69 -18.75 -14.13
C PRO A 30 1.39 -19.25 -12.72
N ASP A 31 2.40 -19.36 -11.86
CA ASP A 31 2.28 -19.70 -10.44
C ASP A 31 1.61 -18.60 -9.60
N VAL A 32 1.65 -17.34 -10.06
CA VAL A 32 0.94 -16.21 -9.44
C VAL A 32 -0.32 -15.87 -10.23
N GLY A 33 -0.23 -15.88 -11.57
CA GLY A 33 -1.33 -15.47 -12.46
C GLY A 33 -1.66 -13.99 -12.34
N TYR A 34 -2.91 -13.63 -12.70
CA TYR A 34 -3.43 -12.27 -12.54
C TYR A 34 -4.20 -12.18 -11.23
N VAL A 35 -3.78 -11.24 -10.38
CA VAL A 35 -4.49 -10.90 -9.15
C VAL A 35 -5.09 -9.50 -9.30
N GLN A 36 -6.34 -9.34 -8.86
CA GLN A 36 -7.02 -8.05 -8.91
C GLN A 36 -6.17 -6.98 -8.22
N GLY A 37 -5.82 -5.90 -8.93
CA GLY A 37 -4.96 -4.82 -8.41
C GLY A 37 -3.64 -4.67 -9.14
N MET A 38 -3.16 -5.75 -9.76
CA MET A 38 -2.00 -5.72 -10.64
C MET A 38 -2.12 -4.69 -11.76
N SER A 39 -3.33 -4.45 -12.24
CA SER A 39 -3.57 -3.49 -13.31
C SER A 39 -3.29 -2.05 -12.91
N PHE A 40 -3.47 -1.67 -11.64
CA PHE A 40 -3.11 -0.33 -11.15
C PHE A 40 -1.59 -0.16 -11.09
N LEU A 41 -0.87 -1.19 -10.66
CA LEU A 41 0.60 -1.19 -10.64
C LEU A 41 1.18 -1.10 -12.06
N ALA A 42 0.65 -1.90 -12.99
CA ALA A 42 1.07 -1.88 -14.38
C ALA A 42 0.77 -0.52 -15.04
N ALA A 43 -0.40 0.06 -14.75
CA ALA A 43 -0.76 1.39 -15.20
C ALA A 43 0.20 2.47 -14.69
N MET A 44 0.55 2.47 -13.40
CA MET A 44 1.53 3.39 -12.83
C MET A 44 2.86 3.36 -13.58
N LEU A 45 3.33 2.16 -13.93
CA LEU A 45 4.59 1.99 -14.66
C LEU A 45 4.46 2.44 -16.12
N LEU A 46 3.38 2.07 -16.81
CA LEU A 46 3.13 2.44 -18.21
C LEU A 46 2.92 3.93 -18.44
N LEU A 47 2.49 4.67 -17.43
CA LEU A 47 2.41 6.14 -17.50
C LEU A 47 3.79 6.81 -17.50
N ASN A 48 4.83 6.11 -17.03
CA ASN A 48 6.16 6.69 -16.79
C ASN A 48 7.28 6.01 -17.59
N LEU A 49 7.03 4.84 -18.18
CA LEU A 49 8.02 4.00 -18.83
C LEU A 49 7.49 3.43 -20.16
N ASP A 50 8.42 3.13 -21.06
CA ASP A 50 8.12 2.35 -22.25
C ASP A 50 7.71 0.91 -21.89
N VAL A 51 6.96 0.26 -22.78
CA VAL A 51 6.28 -1.02 -22.48
C VAL A 51 7.22 -2.12 -21.97
N ALA A 52 8.41 -2.25 -22.57
CA ALA A 52 9.39 -3.26 -22.18
C ALA A 52 9.95 -3.00 -20.78
N ASP A 53 10.32 -1.75 -20.48
CA ASP A 53 10.84 -1.36 -19.17
C ASP A 53 9.75 -1.44 -18.10
N ALA A 54 8.52 -1.03 -18.44
CA ALA A 54 7.37 -1.18 -17.57
C ALA A 54 7.14 -2.65 -17.18
N PHE A 55 7.25 -3.59 -18.14
CA PHE A 55 7.14 -5.02 -17.85
C PHE A 55 8.28 -5.51 -16.94
N ILE A 56 9.53 -5.12 -17.21
CA ILE A 56 10.68 -5.50 -16.38
C ILE A 56 10.51 -4.97 -14.96
N CYS A 57 10.15 -3.69 -14.80
CA CYS A 57 9.89 -3.09 -13.50
C CYS A 57 8.72 -3.76 -12.79
N PHE A 58 7.63 -4.08 -13.50
CA PHE A 58 6.46 -4.75 -12.95
C PHE A 58 6.80 -6.15 -12.42
N ALA A 59 7.51 -6.96 -13.21
CA ALA A 59 7.93 -8.30 -12.82
C ALA A 59 8.85 -8.27 -11.59
N ASN A 60 9.80 -7.34 -11.54
CA ASN A 60 10.70 -7.18 -10.39
C ASN A 60 9.98 -6.64 -9.15
N LEU A 61 9.04 -5.71 -9.32
CA LEU A 61 8.22 -5.15 -8.25
C LEU A 61 7.40 -6.24 -7.56
N LEU A 62 6.73 -7.09 -8.33
CA LEU A 62 5.93 -8.20 -7.80
C LEU A 62 6.77 -9.31 -7.16
N ASN A 63 8.06 -9.39 -7.47
CA ASN A 63 8.98 -10.35 -6.87
C ASN A 63 9.62 -9.84 -5.56
N ARG A 64 9.35 -8.60 -5.13
CA ARG A 64 9.82 -8.08 -3.83
C ARG A 64 9.16 -8.85 -2.68
N PRO A 65 9.86 -9.06 -1.54
CA PRO A 65 9.34 -9.86 -0.43
C PRO A 65 7.97 -9.43 0.09
N CYS A 66 7.74 -8.12 0.25
CA CYS A 66 6.44 -7.60 0.65
C CYS A 66 5.36 -7.92 -0.40
N GLN A 67 5.52 -7.45 -1.64
CA GLN A 67 4.53 -7.67 -2.71
C GLN A 67 4.25 -9.17 -2.91
N LEU A 68 5.28 -10.01 -2.96
CA LEU A 68 5.14 -11.45 -3.15
C LEU A 68 4.32 -12.10 -2.02
N ALA A 69 4.55 -11.70 -0.76
CA ALA A 69 3.79 -12.22 0.38
C ALA A 69 2.29 -11.91 0.24
N PHE A 70 1.92 -10.67 -0.11
CA PHE A 70 0.53 -10.29 -0.26
C PHE A 70 -0.13 -10.90 -1.52
N PHE A 71 0.56 -10.93 -2.66
CA PHE A 71 0.00 -11.49 -3.90
C PHE A 71 -0.13 -13.01 -3.89
N ARG A 72 0.69 -13.73 -3.10
CA ARG A 72 0.57 -15.18 -2.91
C ARG A 72 -0.28 -15.57 -1.70
N VAL A 73 -0.79 -14.59 -0.93
CA VAL A 73 -1.53 -14.84 0.30
C VAL A 73 -0.71 -15.69 1.29
N ASP A 74 0.58 -15.36 1.44
CA ASP A 74 1.48 -15.98 2.42
C ASP A 74 1.11 -15.48 3.82
N GLN A 75 0.15 -16.15 4.46
CA GLN A 75 -0.44 -15.71 5.71
C GLN A 75 0.59 -15.47 6.84
N PRO A 76 1.60 -16.35 7.07
CA PRO A 76 2.66 -16.07 8.03
C PRO A 76 3.41 -14.75 7.75
N GLN A 77 3.80 -14.51 6.49
CA GLN A 77 4.51 -13.29 6.11
C GLN A 77 3.62 -12.04 6.21
N MET A 78 2.37 -12.14 5.77
CA MET A 78 1.39 -11.04 5.89
C MET A 78 1.14 -10.69 7.36
N ASN A 79 0.97 -11.67 8.23
CA ASN A 79 0.80 -11.46 9.66
C ASN A 79 2.01 -10.75 10.27
N ALA A 80 3.24 -11.13 9.89
CA ALA A 80 4.44 -10.43 10.36
C ALA A 80 4.44 -8.94 9.97
N TYR A 81 3.95 -8.59 8.78
CA TYR A 81 3.77 -7.19 8.37
C TYR A 81 2.65 -6.47 9.14
N TYR A 82 1.51 -7.13 9.39
CA TYR A 82 0.44 -6.53 10.20
C TYR A 82 0.88 -6.26 11.62
N THR A 83 1.50 -7.24 12.28
CA THR A 83 1.98 -7.08 13.66
C THR A 83 3.09 -6.02 13.74
N LEU A 84 3.98 -5.99 12.75
CA LEU A 84 4.95 -4.90 12.60
C LEU A 84 4.24 -3.54 12.56
N TYR A 85 3.24 -3.41 11.68
CA TYR A 85 2.52 -2.16 11.51
C TYR A 85 1.83 -1.73 12.80
N GLU A 86 1.20 -2.66 13.52
CA GLU A 86 0.53 -2.40 14.78
C GLU A 86 1.48 -1.92 15.88
N ASP A 87 2.71 -2.44 15.93
CA ASP A 87 3.73 -1.94 16.86
C ASP A 87 4.08 -0.48 16.59
N PHE A 88 4.30 -0.10 15.32
CA PHE A 88 4.56 1.29 14.95
C PHE A 88 3.32 2.18 15.11
N PHE A 89 2.13 1.64 14.88
CA PHE A 89 0.87 2.37 15.06
C PHE A 89 0.64 2.72 16.53
N ARG A 90 0.82 1.75 17.43
CA ARG A 90 0.71 1.94 18.88
C ARG A 90 1.71 2.99 19.39
N GLU A 91 2.94 2.96 18.89
CA GLU A 91 3.99 3.90 19.30
C GLU A 91 3.71 5.33 18.82
N ASN A 92 3.28 5.49 17.56
CA ASN A 92 3.10 6.82 16.96
C ASN A 92 1.75 7.47 17.29
N LEU A 93 0.68 6.69 17.41
CA LEU A 93 -0.70 7.16 17.56
C LEU A 93 -1.46 6.34 18.61
N PRO A 94 -1.02 6.31 19.89
CA PRO A 94 -1.55 5.42 20.91
C PRO A 94 -3.04 5.61 21.20
N LYS A 95 -3.54 6.85 21.09
CA LYS A 95 -4.96 7.17 21.29
C LYS A 95 -5.82 6.55 20.19
N LEU A 96 -5.42 6.75 18.93
CA LEU A 96 -6.13 6.19 17.79
C LEU A 96 -6.02 4.66 17.74
N PHE A 97 -4.86 4.11 18.07
CA PHE A 97 -4.68 2.66 18.20
C PHE A 97 -5.65 2.07 19.24
N ALA A 98 -5.76 2.66 20.43
CA ALA A 98 -6.70 2.22 21.45
C ALA A 98 -8.16 2.33 21.00
N HIS A 99 -8.50 3.36 20.22
CA HIS A 99 -9.83 3.51 19.61
C HIS A 99 -10.13 2.36 18.64
N PHE A 100 -9.19 2.00 17.77
CA PHE A 100 -9.35 0.89 16.84
C PHE A 100 -9.53 -0.45 17.58
N GLN A 101 -8.75 -0.67 18.64
CA GLN A 101 -8.88 -1.86 19.50
C GLN A 101 -10.25 -1.93 20.18
N LYS A 102 -10.77 -0.80 20.69
CA LYS A 102 -12.11 -0.73 21.28
C LYS A 102 -13.22 -1.08 20.28
N HIS A 103 -13.03 -0.72 19.02
CA HIS A 103 -13.98 -1.00 17.94
C HIS A 103 -13.71 -2.31 17.20
N SER A 104 -12.74 -3.12 17.65
CA SER A 104 -12.31 -4.37 17.00
C SER A 104 -11.96 -4.19 15.51
N LEU A 105 -11.42 -3.02 15.14
CA LEU A 105 -10.96 -2.75 13.78
C LEU A 105 -9.51 -3.23 13.63
N THR A 106 -9.32 -4.26 12.80
CA THR A 106 -8.01 -4.86 12.55
C THR A 106 -7.34 -4.24 11.31
N SER A 107 -6.01 -4.27 11.28
CA SER A 107 -5.23 -3.60 10.23
C SER A 107 -5.36 -4.25 8.84
N ASP A 108 -5.63 -5.55 8.77
CA ASP A 108 -5.85 -6.29 7.52
C ASP A 108 -7.01 -5.75 6.68
N LEU A 109 -8.03 -5.14 7.30
CA LEU A 109 -9.22 -4.63 6.62
C LEU A 109 -8.91 -3.53 5.60
N TYR A 110 -7.88 -2.72 5.85
CA TYR A 110 -7.51 -1.59 4.98
C TYR A 110 -6.09 -1.68 4.46
N LEU A 111 -5.16 -2.26 5.25
CA LEU A 111 -3.74 -2.20 4.94
C LEU A 111 -3.35 -3.07 3.75
N VAL A 112 -4.07 -4.17 3.50
CA VAL A 112 -3.85 -5.06 2.34
C VAL A 112 -3.79 -4.23 1.05
N ASP A 113 -4.91 -3.59 0.70
CA ASP A 113 -5.04 -2.86 -0.57
C ASP A 113 -4.03 -1.72 -0.68
N TRP A 114 -3.71 -1.06 0.42
CA TRP A 114 -2.73 0.02 0.46
C TRP A 114 -1.32 -0.48 0.12
N ILE A 115 -0.90 -1.60 0.70
CA ILE A 115 0.49 -2.08 0.58
C ILE A 115 0.73 -2.83 -0.72
N TYR A 116 -0.13 -3.80 -1.09
CA TYR A 116 0.17 -4.64 -2.26
C TYR A 116 -0.06 -3.89 -3.59
N THR A 117 -0.94 -2.87 -3.60
CA THR A 117 -1.08 -1.98 -4.76
C THR A 117 -0.19 -0.74 -4.66
N LEU A 118 0.68 -0.63 -3.66
CA LEU A 118 1.51 0.55 -3.41
C LEU A 118 0.68 1.85 -3.52
N TYR A 119 -0.50 1.87 -2.90
CA TYR A 119 -1.46 2.97 -2.90
C TYR A 119 -2.06 3.37 -4.25
N SER A 120 -1.66 2.74 -5.36
CA SER A 120 -2.13 3.11 -6.70
C SER A 120 -3.63 2.88 -6.92
N ARG A 121 -4.26 2.00 -6.14
CA ARG A 121 -5.72 1.85 -6.08
C ARG A 121 -6.38 2.81 -5.10
N SER A 122 -5.70 3.10 -3.98
CA SER A 122 -6.31 3.70 -2.79
C SER A 122 -6.17 5.22 -2.72
N LEU A 123 -5.21 5.80 -3.44
CA LEU A 123 -4.93 7.24 -3.46
C LEU A 123 -5.10 7.82 -4.87
N PRO A 124 -5.36 9.13 -4.99
CA PRO A 124 -5.28 9.84 -6.27
C PRO A 124 -3.90 9.65 -6.92
N LEU A 125 -3.86 9.59 -8.25
CA LEU A 125 -2.65 9.28 -9.03
C LEU A 125 -1.45 10.15 -8.61
N ASP A 126 -1.63 11.46 -8.45
CA ASP A 126 -0.54 12.38 -8.12
C ASP A 126 0.04 12.10 -6.73
N VAL A 127 -0.82 11.76 -5.77
CA VAL A 127 -0.41 11.40 -4.40
C VAL A 127 0.27 10.04 -4.40
N ALA A 128 -0.32 9.05 -5.08
CA ALA A 128 0.27 7.73 -5.22
C ALA A 128 1.65 7.79 -5.89
N SER A 129 1.82 8.62 -6.93
CA SER A 129 3.09 8.82 -7.63
C SER A 129 4.19 9.32 -6.68
N ARG A 130 3.90 10.31 -5.83
CA ARG A 130 4.88 10.77 -4.82
C ARG A 130 5.21 9.69 -3.78
N VAL A 131 4.22 8.86 -3.41
CA VAL A 131 4.49 7.72 -2.51
C VAL A 131 5.41 6.70 -3.19
N TRP A 132 5.20 6.44 -4.48
CA TRP A 132 6.06 5.58 -5.29
C TRP A 132 7.49 6.10 -5.39
N ASP A 133 7.69 7.40 -5.65
CA ASP A 133 9.03 8.00 -5.75
C ASP A 133 9.87 7.70 -4.49
N VAL A 134 9.27 7.90 -3.32
CA VAL A 134 9.96 7.69 -2.06
C VAL A 134 10.06 6.21 -1.70
N PHE A 135 9.07 5.38 -2.05
CA PHE A 135 9.20 3.92 -1.92
C PHE A 135 10.35 3.37 -2.76
N LEU A 136 10.52 3.84 -4.00
CA LEU A 136 11.62 3.39 -4.87
C LEU A 136 12.98 3.81 -4.30
N ARG A 137 13.06 4.92 -3.58
CA ARG A 137 14.26 5.42 -2.90
C ARG A 137 14.55 4.70 -1.57
N ASP A 138 13.54 4.59 -0.70
CA ASP A 138 13.70 4.22 0.72
C ASP A 138 13.24 2.79 1.03
N GLY A 139 12.56 2.12 0.09
CA GLY A 139 12.10 0.75 0.21
C GLY A 139 10.74 0.59 0.91
N GLU A 140 10.43 -0.65 1.27
CA GLU A 140 9.09 -1.06 1.76
C GLU A 140 8.69 -0.41 3.09
N GLU A 141 9.65 0.00 3.92
CA GLU A 141 9.39 0.76 5.16
C GLU A 141 8.51 1.98 4.89
N PHE A 142 8.76 2.68 3.78
CA PHE A 142 8.04 3.89 3.43
C PHE A 142 6.56 3.64 3.16
N LEU A 143 6.18 2.44 2.71
CA LEU A 143 4.77 2.08 2.53
C LEU A 143 4.04 2.05 3.87
N PHE A 144 4.65 1.48 4.92
CA PHE A 144 4.06 1.44 6.26
C PHE A 144 4.09 2.81 6.94
N ARG A 145 5.16 3.58 6.73
CA ARG A 145 5.23 4.98 7.18
C ARG A 145 4.13 5.83 6.55
N SER A 146 3.83 5.61 5.28
CA SER A 146 2.74 6.29 4.55
C SER A 146 1.37 5.94 5.14
N ALA A 147 1.11 4.67 5.48
CA ALA A 147 -0.12 4.25 6.14
C ALA A 147 -0.32 4.99 7.47
N LEU A 148 0.73 5.07 8.30
CA LEU A 148 0.69 5.82 9.56
C LEU A 148 0.53 7.32 9.35
N GLY A 149 1.10 7.87 8.27
CA GLY A 149 0.89 9.26 7.87
C GLY A 149 -0.57 9.56 7.54
N ILE A 150 -1.26 8.65 6.83
CA ILE A 150 -2.71 8.75 6.58
C ILE A 150 -3.49 8.70 7.90
N MET A 151 -3.14 7.78 8.79
CA MET A 151 -3.78 7.70 10.11
C MET A 151 -3.61 8.97 10.93
N ARG A 152 -2.41 9.57 10.88
CA ARG A 152 -2.12 10.84 11.55
C ARG A 152 -2.88 12.01 10.93
N LEU A 153 -2.91 12.09 9.60
CA LEU A 153 -3.61 13.14 8.86
C LEU A 153 -5.09 13.22 9.25
N TYR A 154 -5.73 12.05 9.39
CA TYR A 154 -7.16 11.94 9.69
C TYR A 154 -7.45 11.58 11.15
N GLU A 155 -6.48 11.67 12.07
CA GLU A 155 -6.63 11.19 13.45
C GLU A 155 -7.88 11.76 14.14
N GLN A 156 -8.11 13.07 14.00
CA GLN A 156 -9.26 13.74 14.62
C GLN A 156 -10.61 13.28 14.06
N VAL A 157 -10.66 12.94 12.78
CA VAL A 157 -11.86 12.40 12.13
C VAL A 157 -12.08 10.97 12.59
N LEU A 158 -11.05 10.12 12.49
CA LEU A 158 -11.12 8.70 12.80
C LEU A 158 -11.51 8.44 14.27
N LEU A 159 -11.06 9.27 15.21
CA LEU A 159 -11.43 9.16 16.63
C LEU A 159 -12.94 9.35 16.90
N GLN A 160 -13.69 9.92 15.96
CA GLN A 160 -15.13 10.17 16.10
C GLN A 160 -15.99 9.09 15.45
N LEU A 161 -15.37 8.19 14.67
CA LEU A 161 -16.08 7.18 13.89
C LEU A 161 -16.22 5.88 14.69
N ASP A 162 -17.34 5.19 14.47
CA ASP A 162 -17.54 3.81 14.91
C ASP A 162 -16.95 2.81 13.90
N PHE A 163 -17.07 1.51 14.18
CA PHE A 163 -16.50 0.45 13.33
C PHE A 163 -16.92 0.56 11.85
N ILE A 164 -18.21 0.77 11.58
CA ILE A 164 -18.73 0.79 10.20
C ILE A 164 -18.16 1.99 9.45
N ASN A 165 -18.21 3.17 10.08
CA ASN A 165 -17.71 4.39 9.44
C ASN A 165 -16.18 4.38 9.31
N LEU A 166 -15.45 3.79 10.26
CA LEU A 166 -14.00 3.56 10.15
C LEU A 166 -13.68 2.67 8.95
N ALA A 167 -14.34 1.52 8.83
CA ALA A 167 -14.12 0.60 7.72
C ALA A 167 -14.40 1.26 6.36
N GLN A 168 -15.51 1.99 6.24
CA GLN A 168 -15.86 2.71 5.02
C GLN A 168 -14.84 3.80 4.69
N PHE A 169 -14.41 4.59 5.68
CA PHE A 169 -13.45 5.66 5.47
C PHE A 169 -12.09 5.13 5.02
N LEU A 170 -11.60 4.06 5.65
CA LEU A 170 -10.27 3.52 5.35
C LEU A 170 -10.23 2.70 4.05
N THR A 171 -11.34 2.09 3.65
CA THR A 171 -11.44 1.40 2.35
C THR A 171 -11.70 2.36 1.18
N LYS A 172 -12.19 3.58 1.47
CA LYS A 172 -12.39 4.64 0.48
C LYS A 172 -11.93 5.99 1.01
N LEU A 173 -10.64 6.24 0.87
CA LEU A 173 -10.01 7.50 1.28
C LEU A 173 -10.52 8.69 0.45
N PRO A 174 -10.48 9.93 1.00
CA PRO A 174 -10.87 11.12 0.27
C PRO A 174 -10.08 11.34 -1.03
N GLU A 175 -10.77 11.68 -2.12
CA GLU A 175 -10.15 11.92 -3.44
C GLU A 175 -9.41 13.27 -3.52
N ASP A 176 -9.74 14.22 -2.65
CA ASP A 176 -9.17 15.56 -2.57
C ASP A 176 -8.00 15.66 -1.57
N MET A 177 -7.36 14.52 -1.28
CA MET A 177 -6.22 14.46 -0.36
C MET A 177 -5.07 15.36 -0.82
N ASN A 178 -4.74 16.36 -0.01
CA ASN A 178 -3.60 17.22 -0.27
C ASN A 178 -2.29 16.47 -0.01
N SER A 179 -1.46 16.38 -1.05
CA SER A 179 -0.20 15.65 -0.99
C SER A 179 0.81 16.25 -0.01
N ASP A 180 0.94 17.57 0.06
CA ASP A 180 1.93 18.20 0.95
C ASP A 180 1.58 17.98 2.42
N VAL A 181 0.30 18.13 2.77
CA VAL A 181 -0.18 17.90 4.15
C VAL A 181 -0.05 16.42 4.54
N LEU A 182 -0.27 15.49 3.60
CA LEU A 182 0.02 14.08 3.82
C LEU A 182 1.51 13.87 4.10
N PHE A 183 2.41 14.43 3.28
CA PHE A 183 3.85 14.25 3.43
C PHE A 183 4.41 14.88 4.71
N ASP A 184 3.84 16.00 5.17
CA ASP A 184 4.14 16.55 6.50
C ASP A 184 3.74 15.56 7.61
N SER A 185 2.57 14.93 7.47
CA SER A 185 2.09 13.90 8.40
C SER A 185 2.99 12.66 8.39
N ILE A 186 3.42 12.19 7.22
CA ILE A 186 4.39 11.09 7.04
C ILE A 186 5.74 11.46 7.67
N GLY A 187 6.21 12.69 7.46
CA GLY A 187 7.47 13.21 8.00
C GLY A 187 7.52 13.16 9.53
N ALA A 188 6.38 13.36 10.20
CA ALA A 188 6.25 13.28 11.65
C ALA A 188 6.27 11.85 12.22
N ILE A 189 6.08 10.81 11.39
CA ILE A 189 6.09 9.41 11.83
C ILE A 189 7.51 8.94 12.14
N ARG A 190 7.69 8.27 13.27
CA ARG A 190 8.93 7.63 13.70
C ARG A 190 8.90 6.13 13.39
N MET A 191 9.84 5.67 12.57
CA MET A 191 10.02 4.27 12.21
C MET A 191 11.04 3.56 13.13
N THR A 192 10.94 3.82 14.43
CA THR A 192 11.71 3.11 15.47
C THR A 192 10.81 2.74 16.65
N VAL A 193 10.82 1.48 17.08
CA VAL A 193 10.08 0.98 18.26
C VAL A 193 11.05 0.28 19.19
N ASN A 194 11.07 0.64 20.48
CA ASN A 194 11.97 0.03 21.48
C ASN A 194 13.45 -0.01 21.03
N LYS A 195 13.94 1.07 20.42
CA LYS A 195 15.30 1.20 19.83
C LYS A 195 15.59 0.27 18.64
N ARG A 196 14.58 -0.40 18.09
CA ARG A 196 14.69 -1.23 16.89
C ARG A 196 14.15 -0.49 15.68
N ASN A 197 14.83 -0.61 14.55
CA ASN A 197 14.35 -0.08 13.26
C ASN A 197 13.35 -1.06 12.60
N PHE A 198 12.74 -0.63 11.50
CA PHE A 198 11.77 -1.44 10.73
C PHE A 198 12.26 -2.85 10.41
N ALA A 199 13.48 -2.98 9.86
CA ALA A 199 14.03 -4.27 9.47
C ALA A 199 14.22 -5.23 10.67
N GLN A 200 14.68 -4.72 11.80
CA GLN A 200 14.85 -5.50 13.04
C GLN A 200 13.51 -5.93 13.64
N VAL A 201 12.49 -5.07 13.59
CA VAL A 201 11.13 -5.40 14.03
C VAL A 201 10.53 -6.47 13.12
N LEU A 202 10.72 -6.36 11.80
CA LEU A 202 10.20 -7.31 10.82
C LEU A 202 10.84 -8.69 10.97
N ALA A 203 12.17 -8.73 11.12
CA ALA A 203 12.90 -9.98 11.33
C ALA A 203 12.40 -10.72 12.58
N LYS A 204 12.21 -10.00 13.69
CA LYS A 204 11.66 -10.56 14.92
C LYS A 204 10.27 -11.18 14.71
N HIS A 205 9.37 -10.50 14.01
CA HIS A 205 8.02 -11.01 13.77
C HIS A 205 8.00 -12.19 12.79
N ARG A 206 8.92 -12.23 11.82
CA ARG A 206 9.09 -13.39 10.91
C ARG A 206 9.57 -14.64 11.66
N GLU A 207 10.51 -14.50 12.58
CA GLU A 207 11.00 -15.61 13.42
C GLU A 207 9.91 -16.19 14.34
N GLN A 208 8.91 -15.38 14.70
CA GLN A 208 7.79 -15.82 15.53
C GLN A 208 6.67 -16.49 14.73
N ALA A 209 6.65 -16.29 13.40
CA ALA A 209 5.65 -16.83 12.50
C ALA A 209 6.09 -18.14 11.81
N SER A 210 7.38 -18.52 11.93
CA SER A 210 7.97 -19.78 11.47
C SER A 210 7.89 -20.88 12.52
#